data_AF-A0A9Q8Y0J1-F1
#
_entry.id   AF-A0A9Q8Y0J1-F1
#
_cell.length_a   1.000
_cell.length_b   1.000
_cell.length_c   1.000
_cell.angle_alpha   90.00
_cell.angle_beta   90.00
_cell.angle_gamma   90.00
#
_symmetry.space_group_name_H-M   'P 1'
#
loop_
_entity.id
_entity.type
_entity.pdbx_description
1 polymer ?
#
loop_
_entity_poly.entity_id
_entity_poly.type
_entity_poly.pdbx_seq_one_letter_code
_entity_poly.pdbx_strand_id
1 'polypeptide(L)' 'MKNTKILIRELRDEYLNICKKIAAAKFALKTLPFDEQEKSDLQTQIWGMESYANKLVDRASYAAKNNKENLND' A
#
# COMPACT_ATOMS: atom_id res chain seq x y z
N MET A 1 11.34 -18.67 13.94
CA MET A 1 10.53 -17.95 12.92
C MET A 1 11.06 -16.53 12.78
N LYS A 2 11.38 -16.07 11.56
CA LYS A 2 11.71 -14.64 11.34
C LYS A 2 10.53 -13.81 11.87
N ASN A 3 10.87 -12.82 12.71
CA ASN A 3 9.98 -12.16 13.64
C ASN A 3 8.76 -11.54 12.93
N THR A 4 7.58 -12.14 13.08
CA THR A 4 6.33 -11.67 12.47
C THR A 4 6.01 -10.21 12.80
N LYS A 5 6.47 -9.70 13.96
CA LYS A 5 6.34 -8.28 14.31
C LYS A 5 7.20 -7.38 13.42
N ILE A 6 8.40 -7.83 13.03
CA ILE A 6 9.26 -7.12 12.08
C ILE A 6 8.57 -7.06 10.71
N LEU A 7 8.09 -8.20 10.20
CA LEU A 7 7.37 -8.25 8.93
C LEU A 7 6.14 -7.32 8.92
N ILE A 8 5.30 -7.36 9.96
CA ILE A 8 4.12 -6.49 10.06
C ILE A 8 4.53 -5.00 10.08
N ARG A 9 5.64 -4.68 10.75
CA ARG A 9 6.16 -3.32 10.79
C ARG A 9 6.63 -2.88 9.40
N GLU A 10 7.41 -3.69 8.71
CA GLU A 10 7.90 -3.40 7.35
C GLU A 10 6.74 -3.17 6.38
N LEU A 11 5.73 -4.05 6.39
CA LEU A 11 4.54 -3.91 5.54
C LEU A 11 3.74 -2.64 5.86
N ARG A 12 3.68 -2.25 7.14
CA ARG A 12 3.02 -0.99 7.56
C ARG A 12 3.80 0.23 7.09
N ASP A 13 5.12 0.22 7.26
CA ASP A 13 5.98 1.33 6.86
C ASP A 13 5.91 1.53 5.33
N GLU A 14 5.90 0.43 4.57
CA GLU A 14 5.72 0.46 3.13
C GLU A 14 4.32 0.94 2.71
N TYR A 15 3.27 0.46 3.37
CA TYR A 15 1.89 0.92 3.13
C TYR A 15 1.77 2.44 3.33
N LEU A 16 2.29 2.97 4.44
CA LEU A 16 2.25 4.40 4.75
C LEU A 16 3.02 5.22 3.71
N ASN A 17 4.16 4.70 3.23
CA ASN A 17 4.91 5.35 2.16
C ASN A 17 4.13 5.40 0.85
N ILE A 18 3.48 4.30 0.46
CA ILE A 18 2.63 4.25 -0.74
C ILE A 18 1.41 5.18 -0.61
N CYS A 19 0.76 5.22 0.56
CA CYS A 19 -0.36 6.14 0.79
C CYS A 19 0.03 7.61 0.62
N LYS A 20 1.22 8.01 1.07
CA LYS A 20 1.75 9.37 0.82
C LYS A 20 1.92 9.66 -0.67
N LYS A 21 2.45 8.70 -1.44
CA LYS A 21 2.63 8.84 -2.90
C LYS A 21 1.28 8.92 -3.62
N ILE A 22 0.31 8.08 -3.24
CA ILE A 22 -1.06 8.13 -3.77
C ILE A 22 -1.69 9.50 -3.51
N ALA A 23 -1.58 10.02 -2.28
CA ALA A 23 -2.13 11.33 -1.94
C ALA A 23 -1.50 12.44 -2.77
N ALA A 24 -0.17 12.43 -2.94
CA ALA A 24 0.54 13.39 -3.78
C ALA A 24 0.12 13.29 -5.26
N ALA A 25 -0.02 12.08 -5.81
CA ALA A 25 -0.46 11.85 -7.18
C ALA A 25 -1.91 12.32 -7.40
N LYS A 26 -2.83 12.03 -6.47
CA LYS A 26 -4.22 12.51 -6.51
C LYS A 26 -4.29 14.04 -6.42
N PHE A 27 -3.45 14.65 -5.59
CA PHE A 27 -3.35 16.11 -5.52
C PHE A 27 -2.87 16.69 -6.85
N ALA A 28 -1.77 16.17 -7.40
CA ALA A 28 -1.22 16.58 -8.69
C ALA A 28 -2.26 16.49 -9.81
N LEU A 29 -3.01 15.38 -9.90
CA LEU A 29 -4.08 15.18 -10.89
C LEU A 29 -5.18 16.26 -10.82
N LYS A 30 -5.36 16.89 -9.65
CA LYS A 30 -6.37 17.94 -9.43
C LYS A 30 -5.82 19.35 -9.58
N THR A 31 -4.52 19.54 -9.43
CA THR A 31 -3.93 20.89 -9.36
C THR A 31 -3.01 21.24 -10.51
N LEU A 32 -2.52 20.25 -11.26
CA LEU A 32 -1.59 20.46 -12.37
C LEU A 32 -2.29 20.40 -13.74
N PRO A 33 -1.82 21.18 -14.73
CA PRO A 33 -2.42 21.22 -16.06
C PRO A 33 -1.90 20.07 -16.92
N PHE A 34 -2.40 18.86 -16.66
CA PHE A 34 -2.12 17.68 -17.50
C PHE A 34 -3.00 17.66 -18.76
N ASP A 35 -2.47 17.10 -19.84
CA ASP A 35 -3.30 16.67 -20.97
C ASP A 35 -4.09 15.39 -20.65
N GLU A 36 -4.95 14.95 -21.57
CA GLU A 36 -5.80 13.77 -21.34
C GLU A 36 -5.01 12.46 -21.27
N GLN A 37 -3.90 12.36 -22.00
CA GLN A 37 -3.04 11.17 -21.97
C GLN A 37 -2.30 11.10 -20.63
N GLU A 38 -1.70 12.21 -20.20
CA GLU A 38 -1.01 12.34 -18.92
C GLU A 38 -1.94 12.07 -17.73
N LYS A 39 -3.19 12.55 -17.79
CA LYS A 39 -4.22 12.24 -16.79
C LYS A 39 -4.51 10.75 -16.73
N SER A 40 -4.72 10.12 -17.88
CA SER A 40 -5.01 8.68 -17.99
C SER A 40 -3.86 7.83 -17.44
N ASP A 41 -2.62 8.20 -17.77
CA ASP A 41 -1.42 7.51 -17.29
C ASP A 41 -1.26 7.66 -15.78
N LEU A 42 -1.45 8.87 -15.23
CA LEU A 42 -1.38 9.11 -13.80
C LEU A 42 -2.50 8.40 -13.03
N GLN A 43 -3.72 8.36 -13.57
CA GLN A 43 -4.84 7.59 -13.02
C GLN A 43 -4.53 6.09 -12.97
N THR A 44 -3.96 5.54 -14.04
CA THR A 44 -3.54 4.13 -14.10
C THR A 44 -2.47 3.83 -13.04
N GLN A 45 -1.49 4.72 -12.88
CA GLN A 45 -0.47 4.58 -11.84
C GLN A 45 -1.06 4.65 -10.42
N ILE A 46 -1.99 5.58 -10.17
CA ILE A 46 -2.71 5.67 -8.89
C ILE A 46 -3.43 4.36 -8.58
N TRP A 47 -4.15 3.81 -9.55
CA TRP A 47 -4.87 2.55 -9.37
C TRP A 47 -3.93 1.37 -9.07
N GLY A 48 -2.79 1.29 -9.76
CA GLY A 48 -1.75 0.32 -9.48
C GLY A 48 -1.19 0.43 -8.05
N MET A 49 -0.92 1.66 -7.59
CA MET A 49 -0.47 1.93 -6.23
C MET A 49 -1.52 1.54 -5.17
N GLU A 50 -2.80 1.83 -5.41
CA GLU A 50 -3.90 1.46 -4.50
C GLU A 50 -4.05 -0.06 -4.41
N SER A 51 -4.00 -0.76 -5.54
CA SER A 51 -4.02 -2.22 -5.58
C SER A 51 -2.85 -2.83 -4.80
N TYR A 52 -1.65 -2.26 -4.95
CA TYR A 52 -0.48 -2.68 -4.19
C TYR A 52 -0.64 -2.43 -2.68
N ALA A 53 -1.12 -1.26 -2.29
CA ALA A 53 -1.38 -0.91 -0.90
C ALA A 53 -2.35 -1.91 -0.22
N ASN A 54 -3.40 -2.32 -0.93
CA ASN A 54 -4.33 -3.34 -0.44
C ASN A 54 -3.64 -4.69 -0.20
N LYS A 55 -2.78 -5.13 -1.14
CA LYS A 55 -2.01 -6.38 -0.98
C LYS A 55 -1.08 -6.36 0.24
N LEU A 56 -0.50 -5.20 0.58
CA LEU A 56 0.31 -5.05 1.79
C LEU A 56 -0.52 -5.26 3.06
N VAL A 57 -1.73 -4.71 3.10
CA VAL A 57 -2.68 -4.88 4.21
C VAL A 57 -3.13 -6.33 4.33
N ASP A 58 -3.46 -6.98 3.21
CA ASP A 58 -3.86 -8.39 3.18
C ASP A 58 -2.74 -9.27 3.73
N ARG A 59 -1.49 -9.03 3.29
CA ARG A 59 -0.32 -9.76 3.75
C ARG A 59 -0.04 -9.53 5.24
N ALA A 60 -0.17 -8.29 5.71
CA ALA A 60 0.00 -7.97 7.13
C ALA A 60 -1.07 -8.64 7.99
N SER A 61 -2.32 -8.67 7.49
CA SER A 61 -3.46 -9.33 8.15
C SER A 61 -3.26 -10.84 8.22
N TYR A 62 -2.80 -11.46 7.15
CA TYR A 62 -2.47 -12.88 7.11
C TYR A 62 -1.34 -13.21 8.11
N ALA A 63 -0.25 -12.44 8.10
CA ALA A 63 0.85 -12.61 9.04
C ALA A 63 0.39 -12.48 10.51
N ALA A 64 -0.51 -11.53 10.80
CA ALA A 64 -1.06 -11.33 12.14
C ALA A 64 -1.95 -12.49 12.61
N LYS A 65 -2.77 -13.07 11.72
CA LYS A 65 -3.61 -14.23 12.01
C LYS A 65 -2.77 -15.46 12.34
N ASN A 66 -1.83 -15.81 11.47
CA ASN A 66 -0.97 -16.98 11.67
C ASN A 66 -0.09 -16.87 12.93
N ASN A 67 0.25 -15.65 13.37
CA ASN A 67 1.00 -15.47 14.60
C ASN A 67 0.16 -15.73 15.87
N LYS A 68 -1.17 -15.61 15.79
CA LYS A 68 -2.08 -15.91 16.91
C LYS A 68 -2.33 -17.40 17.06
N GLU A 69 -2.41 -18.13 15.96
CA GLU A 69 -2.64 -19.59 15.97
C GLU A 69 -1.44 -20.34 16.56
N ASN A 70 -0.20 -19.96 16.21
CA ASN A 70 1.03 -20.57 16.74
C ASN A 70 1.34 -20.28 18.23
N LEU A 71 0.52 -19.48 18.93
CA LEU A 71 0.68 -19.18 20.35
C LEU A 71 -0.32 -19.96 21.23
N ASN A 72 -1.27 -20.67 20.61
CA ASN A 72 -2.34 -21.41 21.30
C ASN A 72 -2.20 -22.94 21.19
N ASP A 73 -1.14 -23.42 20.54
CA ASP A 73 -0.69 -24.82 20.49
C ASP A 73 0.54 -25.02 21.40
#